data_AF-A0AA45JJJ8-F1
#
_entry.id   AF-A0AA45JJJ8-F1
#
_cell.length_a   1.000
_cell.length_b   1.000
_cell.length_c   1.000
_cell.angle_alpha   90.00
_cell.angle_beta   90.00
_cell.angle_gamma   90.00
#
_symmetry.space_group_name_H-M   'P 1'
#
loop_
_entity.id
_entity.type
_entity.pdbx_description
1 polymer ?
#
loop_
_entity_poly.entity_id
_entity_poly.type
_entity_poly.pdbx_seq_one_letter_code
_entity_poly.pdbx_strand_id
1 'polypeptide(L)'
;MAGQPIITIQDVEDLKAKGMNQSEIAREFGVTRAYISYIVHTYGGKLTPRAQVQRDHFPWKVSTDFQRSAIDKCLRHHAEWVVTGGRGMSDDALSRLKSFHRRLRDFNLVVEFDPSIPPNRDSSVGGYRYADRLPEDGDLMLRVNDDIRLTDEGRNKIWKLPPTSATY
;
A
#
# COMPACT_ATOMS: atom_id res chain seq x y z
N MET A 1 34.44 1.11 16.99
CA MET A 1 34.40 -0.20 16.31
C MET A 1 32.98 -0.73 16.48
N ALA A 2 32.11 -0.58 15.47
CA ALA A 2 30.79 -1.21 15.54
C ALA A 2 31.01 -2.73 15.45
N GLY A 3 30.50 -3.48 16.43
CA GLY A 3 30.56 -4.95 16.43
C GLY A 3 29.92 -5.52 15.15
N GLN A 4 30.36 -6.69 14.73
CA GLN A 4 29.75 -7.37 13.58
C GLN A 4 28.24 -7.53 13.81
N PRO A 5 27.41 -7.22 12.80
CA PRO A 5 25.97 -7.36 12.94
C PRO A 5 25.60 -8.84 13.11
N ILE A 6 24.64 -9.12 14.00
CA ILE A 6 24.08 -10.45 14.31
C ILE A 6 23.51 -11.15 13.06
N ILE A 7 23.06 -10.38 12.07
CA ILE A 7 22.52 -10.84 10.79
C ILE A 7 23.02 -9.93 9.68
N THR A 8 23.38 -10.48 8.52
CA THR A 8 23.83 -9.68 7.38
C THR A 8 22.64 -9.22 6.52
N ILE A 9 22.86 -8.21 5.67
CA ILE A 9 21.82 -7.78 4.73
C ILE A 9 21.45 -8.89 3.73
N GLN A 10 22.41 -9.72 3.33
CA GLN A 10 22.14 -10.82 2.40
C GLN A 10 21.19 -11.84 3.04
N ASP A 11 21.43 -12.21 4.29
CA ASP A 11 20.54 -13.12 5.02
C ASP A 11 19.13 -12.56 5.15
N VAL A 12 19.00 -11.26 5.45
CA VAL A 12 17.70 -10.58 5.53
C VAL A 12 16.98 -10.62 4.18
N GLU A 13 17.67 -10.37 3.07
CA GLU A 13 17.07 -10.43 1.73
C GLU A 13 16.70 -11.85 1.31
N ASP A 14 17.51 -12.86 1.64
CA ASP A 14 17.22 -14.27 1.34
C ASP A 14 15.99 -14.76 2.12
N LEU A 15 15.83 -14.34 3.38
CA LEU A 15 14.65 -14.67 4.19
C LEU A 15 13.40 -13.93 3.70
N LYS A 16 13.55 -12.67 3.28
CA LYS A 16 12.46 -11.93 2.61
C LYS A 16 12.05 -12.62 1.30
N ALA A 17 13.00 -13.15 0.53
CA ALA A 17 12.72 -13.90 -0.70
C ALA A 17 11.95 -15.21 -0.42
N LYS A 18 12.14 -15.80 0.76
CA LYS A 18 11.36 -16.94 1.26
C LYS A 18 9.97 -16.55 1.81
N GLY A 19 9.63 -15.26 1.79
CA GLY A 19 8.32 -14.75 2.19
C GLY A 19 8.23 -14.27 3.63
N MET A 20 9.34 -14.25 4.38
CA MET A 20 9.34 -13.78 5.77
C MET A 20 9.30 -12.25 5.84
N ASN A 21 8.52 -11.71 6.77
CA ASN A 21 8.53 -10.28 7.09
C ASN A 21 9.60 -9.95 8.15
N GLN A 22 9.94 -8.66 8.29
CA GLN A 22 10.98 -8.22 9.23
C GLN A 22 10.69 -8.58 10.69
N SER A 23 9.41 -8.72 11.08
CA SER A 23 9.03 -9.12 12.43
C SER A 23 9.20 -10.61 12.69
N GLU A 24 9.10 -11.45 11.66
CA GLU A 24 9.40 -12.88 11.72
C GLU A 24 10.91 -13.11 11.75
N ILE A 25 11.66 -12.43 10.87
CA ILE A 25 13.12 -12.47 10.87
C ILE A 25 13.68 -12.01 12.22
N ALA A 26 13.12 -10.93 12.78
CA ALA A 26 13.51 -10.46 14.10
C ALA A 26 13.31 -11.53 15.19
N ARG A 27 12.17 -12.24 15.15
CA ARG A 27 11.86 -13.32 16.09
C ARG A 27 12.79 -14.52 15.94
N GLU A 28 13.12 -14.91 14.70
CA GLU A 28 14.03 -16.03 14.41
C GLU A 28 15.45 -15.77 14.91
N PHE A 29 15.94 -14.53 14.79
CA PHE A 29 17.30 -14.16 15.17
C PHE A 29 17.41 -13.59 16.60
N GLY A 30 16.32 -13.57 17.37
CA GLY A 30 16.31 -13.05 18.74
C GLY A 30 16.62 -11.54 18.83
N VAL A 31 16.32 -10.77 17.78
CA VAL A 31 16.59 -9.33 17.69
C VAL A 31 15.28 -8.55 17.58
N THR A 32 15.36 -7.21 17.62
CA THR A 32 14.17 -6.36 17.44
C THR A 32 13.88 -6.12 15.96
N ARG A 33 12.61 -5.86 15.62
CA ARG A 33 12.25 -5.39 14.27
C ARG A 33 13.02 -4.12 13.89
N ALA A 34 13.24 -3.22 14.85
CA ALA A 34 14.00 -1.99 14.65
C ALA A 34 15.45 -2.27 14.23
N TYR A 35 16.07 -3.31 14.80
CA TYR A 35 17.40 -3.77 14.40
C TYR A 35 17.41 -4.30 12.97
N ILE A 36 16.45 -5.14 12.56
CA ILE A 36 16.34 -5.60 11.17
C ILE A 36 16.12 -4.41 10.22
N SER A 37 15.27 -3.46 10.60
CA SER A 37 15.05 -2.23 9.83
C SER A 37 16.33 -1.41 9.68
N TYR A 38 17.14 -1.29 10.75
CA TYR A 38 18.45 -0.65 10.70
C TYR A 38 19.38 -1.38 9.72
N ILE A 39 19.46 -2.71 9.75
CA ILE A 39 20.27 -3.49 8.81
C ILE A 39 19.89 -3.17 7.35
N VAL A 40 18.58 -3.18 7.05
CA VAL A 40 18.07 -2.86 5.71
C VAL A 40 18.42 -1.43 5.29
N HIS A 41 18.25 -0.43 6.16
CA HIS A 41 18.52 0.96 5.79
C HIS A 41 20.01 1.29 5.71
N THR A 42 20.82 0.75 6.61
CA THR A 42 22.26 1.08 6.72
C THR A 42 23.10 0.35 5.69
N TYR A 43 22.73 -0.89 5.33
CA TYR A 43 23.54 -1.72 4.44
C TYR A 43 22.93 -1.90 3.03
N GLY A 44 22.03 -1.01 2.62
CA GLY A 44 21.56 -0.92 1.23
C GLY A 44 20.56 -2.00 0.82
N GLY A 45 19.70 -2.44 1.75
CA GLY A 45 18.66 -3.41 1.49
C GLY A 45 17.65 -2.96 0.43
N LYS A 46 17.00 -3.94 -0.21
CA LYS A 46 16.00 -3.66 -1.24
C LYS A 46 14.74 -3.09 -0.58
N LEU A 47 14.17 -2.06 -1.21
CA LEU A 47 12.84 -1.57 -0.84
C LEU A 47 11.86 -2.74 -0.83
N THR A 48 10.98 -2.77 0.17
CA THR A 48 9.87 -3.72 0.14
C THR A 48 8.98 -3.41 -1.07
N PRO A 49 8.24 -4.39 -1.62
CA PRO A 49 7.28 -4.14 -2.70
C PRO A 49 6.35 -2.96 -2.39
N ARG A 50 5.86 -2.90 -1.14
CA ARG A 50 5.09 -1.76 -0.61
C ARG A 50 5.82 -0.42 -0.74
N ALA A 51 7.09 -0.36 -0.34
CA ALA A 51 7.88 0.88 -0.39
C ALA A 51 8.24 1.27 -1.83
N GLN A 52 8.52 0.30 -2.68
CA GLN A 52 8.79 0.53 -4.10
C GLN A 52 7.56 1.11 -4.81
N VAL A 53 6.39 0.50 -4.64
CA VAL A 53 5.14 0.99 -5.24
C VAL A 53 4.76 2.37 -4.70
N GLN A 54 4.98 2.61 -3.40
CA GLN A 54 4.75 3.93 -2.83
C GLN A 54 5.65 5.02 -3.45
N ARG A 55 6.90 4.68 -3.74
CA ARG A 55 7.86 5.59 -4.37
C ARG A 55 7.54 5.81 -5.85
N ASP A 56 7.23 4.74 -6.57
CA ASP A 56 7.23 4.74 -8.04
C ASP A 56 5.84 5.01 -8.65
N HIS A 57 4.76 4.69 -7.93
CA HIS A 57 3.42 4.67 -8.52
C HIS A 57 2.30 5.25 -7.64
N PHE A 58 2.60 5.69 -6.42
CA PHE A 58 1.57 6.32 -5.61
C PHE A 58 1.16 7.66 -6.22
N PRO A 59 -0.13 7.88 -6.50
CA PRO A 59 -0.55 8.91 -7.46
C PRO A 59 -0.45 10.36 -6.98
N TRP A 60 -0.09 10.61 -5.72
CA TRP A 60 0.17 11.96 -5.20
C TRP A 60 1.11 11.97 -3.99
N LYS A 61 1.76 13.12 -3.75
CA LYS A 61 2.48 13.39 -2.49
C LYS A 61 1.45 13.76 -1.42
N VAL A 62 0.90 12.76 -0.75
CA VAL A 62 -0.03 12.98 0.37
C VAL A 62 0.74 13.62 1.54
N SER A 63 0.24 14.74 2.09
CA SER A 63 0.65 15.17 3.43
C SER A 63 0.55 13.99 4.40
N THR A 64 1.46 13.91 5.37
CA THR A 64 1.42 12.89 6.43
C THR A 64 0.09 12.82 7.17
N ASP A 65 -0.70 13.90 7.13
CA ASP A 65 -1.98 14.00 7.81
C ASP A 65 -3.03 13.06 7.22
N PHE A 66 -3.15 13.01 5.89
CA PHE A 66 -4.17 12.18 5.25
C PHE A 66 -3.79 10.69 5.19
N GLN A 67 -2.51 10.34 5.41
CA GLN A 67 -2.03 8.96 5.47
C GLN A 67 -2.64 8.15 6.63
N ARG A 68 -3.26 8.85 7.59
CA ARG A 68 -3.98 8.20 8.71
C ARG A 68 -5.35 7.66 8.27
N SER A 69 -5.89 8.14 7.15
CA SER A 69 -7.20 7.73 6.61
C SER A 69 -7.24 6.23 6.33
N ALA A 70 -8.40 5.61 6.57
CA ALA A 70 -8.63 4.22 6.22
C ALA A 70 -8.57 4.00 4.68
N ILE A 71 -9.01 5.01 3.91
CA ILE A 71 -8.97 4.98 2.44
C ILE A 71 -7.52 4.95 1.96
N ASP A 72 -6.66 5.85 2.42
CA ASP A 72 -5.23 5.85 2.07
C ASP A 72 -4.55 4.52 2.40
N LYS A 73 -4.82 3.95 3.58
CA LYS A 73 -4.29 2.63 3.96
C LYS A 73 -4.72 1.54 2.98
N CYS A 74 -6.00 1.50 2.60
CA CYS A 74 -6.52 0.55 1.62
C CYS A 74 -5.90 0.75 0.24
N LEU A 75 -5.68 1.99 -0.21
CA LEU A 75 -4.97 2.27 -1.47
C LEU A 75 -3.53 1.74 -1.44
N ARG A 76 -2.83 1.89 -0.32
CA ARG A 76 -1.48 1.31 -0.15
C ARG A 76 -1.50 -0.21 -0.12
N HIS A 77 -2.48 -0.83 0.53
CA HIS A 77 -2.66 -2.28 0.52
C HIS A 77 -2.99 -2.80 -0.88
N HIS A 78 -3.82 -2.09 -1.63
CA HIS A 78 -4.14 -2.41 -3.01
C HIS A 78 -2.88 -2.43 -3.87
N ALA A 79 -2.09 -1.35 -3.79
CA ALA A 79 -0.87 -1.22 -4.58
C ALA A 79 0.17 -2.32 -4.24
N GLU A 80 0.30 -2.66 -2.95
CA GLU A 80 1.12 -3.77 -2.49
C GLU A 80 0.60 -5.13 -3.00
N TRP A 81 -0.71 -5.37 -2.88
CA TRP A 81 -1.37 -6.59 -3.34
C TRP A 81 -1.21 -6.81 -4.85
N VAL A 82 -1.33 -5.76 -5.68
CA VAL A 82 -1.11 -5.85 -7.13
C VAL A 82 0.30 -6.36 -7.45
N VAL A 83 1.32 -5.93 -6.69
CA VAL A 83 2.71 -6.29 -6.96
C VAL A 83 3.09 -7.65 -6.35
N THR A 84 2.52 -8.02 -5.20
CA THR A 84 2.91 -9.25 -4.50
C THR A 84 1.96 -10.42 -4.74
N GLY A 85 0.76 -10.15 -5.25
CA GLY A 85 -0.36 -11.09 -5.23
C GLY A 85 -0.87 -11.39 -3.81
N GLY A 86 -0.68 -10.46 -2.86
CA GLY A 86 -1.03 -10.65 -1.45
C GLY A 86 0.03 -11.36 -0.60
N ARG A 87 1.09 -11.88 -1.21
CA ARG A 87 2.18 -12.57 -0.46
C ARG A 87 2.84 -11.62 0.54
N GLY A 88 2.95 -12.08 1.80
CA GLY A 88 3.55 -11.33 2.90
C GLY A 88 2.63 -10.27 3.53
N MET A 89 1.39 -10.13 3.03
CA MET A 89 0.39 -9.26 3.67
C MET A 89 -0.31 -10.02 4.79
N SER A 90 -0.64 -9.32 5.88
CA SER A 90 -1.42 -9.88 6.98
C SER A 90 -2.88 -10.13 6.60
N ASP A 91 -3.52 -11.11 7.22
CA ASP A 91 -4.95 -11.41 7.04
C ASP A 91 -5.87 -10.19 7.28
N ASP A 92 -5.58 -9.35 8.27
CA ASP A 92 -6.35 -8.11 8.52
C ASP A 92 -6.25 -7.14 7.33
N ALA A 93 -5.06 -6.95 6.78
CA ALA A 93 -4.85 -6.10 5.59
C ALA A 93 -5.60 -6.65 4.37
N LEU A 94 -5.54 -7.95 4.13
CA LEU A 94 -6.24 -8.62 3.03
C LEU A 94 -7.76 -8.55 3.21
N SER A 95 -8.26 -8.75 4.43
CA SER A 95 -9.68 -8.64 4.78
C SER A 95 -10.23 -7.22 4.57
N ARG A 96 -9.47 -6.19 4.99
CA ARG A 96 -9.81 -4.79 4.76
C ARG A 96 -9.81 -4.44 3.28
N LEU A 97 -8.80 -4.91 2.54
CA LEU A 97 -8.69 -4.69 1.10
C LEU A 97 -9.86 -5.33 0.35
N LYS A 98 -10.21 -6.58 0.68
CA LYS A 98 -11.38 -7.28 0.13
C LYS A 98 -12.67 -6.50 0.40
N SER A 99 -12.86 -6.01 1.62
CA SER A 99 -14.03 -5.20 1.99
C SER A 99 -14.08 -3.88 1.23
N PHE A 100 -12.93 -3.23 1.05
CA PHE A 100 -12.79 -2.01 0.27
C PHE A 100 -13.15 -2.22 -1.20
N HIS A 101 -12.59 -3.25 -1.86
CA HIS A 101 -12.94 -3.58 -3.24
C HIS A 101 -14.42 -3.94 -3.40
N ARG A 102 -14.99 -4.69 -2.46
CA ARG A 102 -16.43 -4.99 -2.44
C ARG A 102 -17.25 -3.71 -2.35
N ARG A 103 -16.92 -2.78 -1.45
CA ARG A 103 -17.63 -1.50 -1.31
C ARG A 103 -17.60 -0.68 -2.61
N LEU A 104 -16.44 -0.58 -3.25
CA LEU A 104 -16.33 0.14 -4.53
C LEU A 104 -17.19 -0.49 -5.63
N ARG A 105 -17.26 -1.82 -5.66
CA ARG A 105 -18.03 -2.56 -6.67
C ARG A 105 -19.53 -2.51 -6.41
N ASP A 106 -19.96 -2.92 -5.23
CA ASP A 106 -21.37 -3.15 -4.90
C ASP A 106 -22.16 -1.84 -4.90
N PHE A 107 -21.52 -0.72 -4.60
CA PHE A 107 -22.12 0.62 -4.61
C PHE A 107 -21.73 1.45 -5.82
N ASN A 108 -21.00 0.88 -6.79
CA ASN A 108 -20.51 1.58 -7.99
C ASN A 108 -19.79 2.91 -7.66
N LEU A 109 -18.83 2.85 -6.74
CA LEU A 109 -18.10 4.01 -6.23
C LEU A 109 -16.68 4.10 -6.81
N VAL A 110 -16.13 5.31 -6.73
CA VAL A 110 -14.71 5.64 -6.88
C VAL A 110 -14.22 6.38 -5.65
N VAL A 111 -12.92 6.31 -5.39
CA VAL A 111 -12.26 7.18 -4.43
C VAL A 111 -11.85 8.47 -5.11
N GLU A 112 -12.22 9.58 -4.50
CA GLU A 112 -11.76 10.91 -4.88
C GLU A 112 -10.86 11.47 -3.77
N PHE A 113 -9.78 12.14 -4.19
CA PHE A 113 -8.91 12.89 -3.30
C PHE A 113 -8.87 14.35 -3.72
N ASP A 114 -9.09 15.23 -2.75
CA ASP A 114 -8.90 16.67 -2.86
C ASP A 114 -8.56 17.17 -1.45
N PRO A 115 -7.40 17.80 -1.23
CA PRO A 115 -6.94 18.23 0.09
C PRO A 115 -7.86 19.25 0.76
N SER A 116 -8.73 19.94 -0.01
CA SER A 116 -9.73 20.88 0.50
C SER A 116 -10.96 20.20 1.10
N ILE A 117 -11.17 18.90 0.84
CA ILE A 117 -12.28 18.14 1.40
C ILE A 117 -12.14 18.10 2.93
N PRO A 118 -13.13 18.65 3.69
CA PRO A 118 -13.08 18.61 5.15
C PRO A 118 -13.29 17.18 5.67
N PRO A 119 -12.94 16.93 6.95
CA PRO A 119 -13.34 15.72 7.66
C PRO A 119 -14.80 15.36 7.41
N ASN A 120 -15.04 14.10 7.07
CA ASN A 120 -16.35 13.59 6.70
C ASN A 120 -16.51 12.14 7.16
N ARG A 121 -17.68 11.55 6.90
CA ARG A 121 -18.01 10.17 7.32
C ARG A 121 -17.03 9.11 6.76
N ASP A 122 -16.42 9.37 5.61
CA ASP A 122 -15.56 8.43 4.90
C ASP A 122 -14.08 8.62 5.31
N SER A 123 -13.70 9.83 5.74
CA SER A 123 -12.36 10.15 6.23
C SER A 123 -12.42 11.20 7.35
N SER A 124 -12.09 10.79 8.58
CA SER A 124 -12.06 11.68 9.75
C SER A 124 -10.95 12.74 9.70
N VAL A 125 -9.98 12.58 8.81
CA VAL A 125 -8.89 13.55 8.56
C VAL A 125 -9.15 14.42 7.33
N GLY A 126 -10.28 14.23 6.63
CA GLY A 126 -10.58 14.90 5.37
C GLY A 126 -9.80 14.30 4.19
N GLY A 127 -9.71 15.06 3.11
CA GLY A 127 -8.96 14.73 1.89
C GLY A 127 -9.63 13.69 0.99
N TYR A 128 -10.30 12.70 1.57
CA TYR A 128 -10.90 11.58 0.84
C TYR A 128 -12.41 11.55 0.96
N ARG A 129 -13.06 11.10 -0.11
CA ARG A 129 -14.48 10.68 -0.10
C ARG A 129 -14.70 9.53 -1.07
N TYR A 130 -15.78 8.79 -0.87
CA TYR A 130 -16.34 7.98 -1.95
C TYR A 130 -17.30 8.83 -2.77
N ALA A 131 -17.19 8.75 -4.09
CA ALA A 131 -18.08 9.40 -5.03
C ALA A 131 -18.69 8.36 -5.99
N ASP A 132 -19.87 8.67 -6.51
CA ASP A 132 -20.50 7.83 -7.54
C ASP A 132 -19.61 7.79 -8.79
N ARG A 133 -19.44 6.60 -9.37
CA ARG A 133 -18.63 6.40 -10.56
C ARG A 133 -19.26 7.09 -11.77
N LEU A 134 -18.45 7.84 -12.51
CA LEU A 134 -18.79 8.40 -13.80
C LEU A 134 -18.30 7.48 -14.93
N PRO A 135 -18.91 7.54 -16.12
CA PRO A 135 -18.44 6.76 -17.27
C PRO A 135 -16.95 6.98 -17.58
N GLU A 136 -16.45 8.21 -17.39
CA GLU A 136 -15.06 8.62 -17.64
C GLU A 136 -14.05 7.98 -16.67
N ASP A 137 -14.49 7.57 -15.47
CA ASP A 137 -13.64 6.89 -14.50
C ASP A 137 -13.27 5.46 -14.99
N GLY A 138 -14.07 4.88 -15.91
CA GLY A 138 -13.83 3.56 -16.47
C GLY A 138 -13.74 2.48 -15.40
N ASP A 139 -12.66 1.69 -15.43
CA ASP A 139 -12.35 0.63 -14.47
C ASP A 139 -11.47 1.09 -13.30
N LEU A 140 -11.16 2.38 -13.18
CA LEU A 140 -10.30 2.90 -12.12
C LEU A 140 -11.00 2.90 -10.76
N MET A 141 -10.27 2.60 -9.70
CA MET A 141 -10.77 2.81 -8.33
C MET A 141 -10.60 4.26 -7.84
N LEU A 142 -9.83 5.07 -8.58
CA LEU A 142 -9.55 6.47 -8.28
C LEU A 142 -10.17 7.36 -9.36
N ARG A 143 -10.78 8.48 -8.95
CA ARG A 143 -11.12 9.57 -9.87
C ARG A 143 -9.87 10.37 -10.21
N VAL A 144 -9.57 10.54 -11.49
CA VAL A 144 -8.47 11.40 -11.93
C VAL A 144 -8.95 12.86 -11.90
N ASN A 145 -8.17 13.72 -11.26
CA ASN A 145 -8.42 15.16 -11.14
C ASN A 145 -7.08 15.91 -11.06
N ASP A 146 -7.10 17.21 -10.77
CA ASP A 146 -5.89 18.04 -10.73
C ASP A 146 -4.86 17.58 -9.67
N ASP A 147 -5.34 16.99 -8.57
CA ASP A 147 -4.53 16.48 -7.46
C ASP A 147 -4.10 15.02 -7.65
N ILE A 148 -4.77 14.26 -8.52
CA ILE A 148 -4.51 12.85 -8.79
C ILE A 148 -3.93 12.69 -10.20
N ARG A 149 -2.61 12.50 -10.30
CA ARG A 149 -1.94 12.21 -11.58
C ARG A 149 -1.39 10.79 -11.60
N LEU A 150 -2.00 9.94 -12.41
CA LEU A 150 -1.56 8.55 -12.60
C LEU A 150 -0.46 8.49 -13.67
N THR A 151 0.57 7.68 -13.42
CA THR A 151 1.47 7.22 -14.50
C THR A 151 0.73 6.22 -15.40
N ASP A 152 1.21 5.99 -16.63
CA ASP A 152 0.60 5.00 -17.53
C ASP A 152 0.58 3.60 -16.90
N GLU A 153 1.66 3.22 -16.22
CA GLU A 153 1.70 1.95 -15.48
C GLU A 153 0.70 1.93 -14.32
N GLY A 154 0.65 3.03 -13.54
CA GLY A 154 -0.31 3.18 -12.45
C GLY A 154 -1.75 3.02 -12.95
N ARG A 155 -2.09 3.70 -14.05
CA ARG A 155 -3.44 3.65 -14.66
C ARG A 155 -3.77 2.26 -15.19
N ASN A 156 -2.83 1.61 -15.86
CA ASN A 156 -3.12 0.38 -16.60
C ASN A 156 -2.98 -0.89 -15.77
N LYS A 157 -2.17 -0.89 -14.70
CA LYS A 157 -1.85 -2.11 -13.94
C LYS A 157 -2.21 -2.02 -12.46
N ILE A 158 -2.11 -0.83 -11.87
CA ILE A 158 -2.23 -0.68 -10.42
C ILE A 158 -3.65 -0.28 -10.09
N TRP A 159 -4.07 0.93 -10.42
CA TRP A 159 -5.27 1.58 -9.86
C TRP A 159 -6.60 1.14 -10.48
N LYS A 160 -6.65 -0.05 -11.08
CA LYS A 160 -7.88 -0.65 -11.59
C LYS A 160 -8.59 -1.43 -10.50
N LEU A 161 -9.91 -1.33 -10.46
CA LEU A 161 -10.69 -2.18 -9.59
C LEU A 161 -10.57 -3.64 -10.06
N PRO A 162 -10.10 -4.58 -9.21
CA PRO A 162 -9.93 -5.95 -9.65
C PRO A 162 -11.27 -6.64 -9.89
N PRO A 163 -11.31 -7.68 -10.75
CA PRO A 163 -12.54 -8.44 -11.03
C PRO A 163 -13.05 -9.16 -9.77
N THR A 164 -14.31 -9.56 -9.78
CA THR A 164 -14.95 -10.28 -8.66
C THR A 164 -14.25 -11.62 -8.34
N SER A 165 -13.57 -12.21 -9.31
CA SER A 165 -12.79 -13.46 -9.17
C SER A 165 -11.41 -13.28 -8.51
N ALA A 166 -11.03 -12.06 -8.11
CA ALA A 166 -9.73 -11.80 -7.49
C ALA A 166 -9.56 -12.54 -6.15
N THR A 167 -8.39 -13.14 -5.96
CA THR A 167 -7.99 -13.86 -4.75
C THR A 167 -7.18 -12.96 -3.82
N TYR A 168 -7.43 -13.06 -2.52
CA TYR A 168 -6.76 -12.30 -1.46
C TYR A 168 -6.04 -13.26 -0.54
#